data_AF-A0A1S4D895-F1
#
_entry.id   AF-A0A1S4D895-F1
#
_cell.length_a   1.000
_cell.length_b   1.000
_cell.length_c   1.000
_cell.angle_alpha   90.00
_cell.angle_beta   90.00
_cell.angle_gamma   90.00
#
_symmetry.space_group_name_H-M   'P 1'
#
loop_
_entity.id
_entity.type
_entity.pdbx_description
1 polymer ?
#
loop_
_entity_poly.entity_id
_entity_poly.type
_entity_poly.pdbx_seq_one_letter_code
_entity_poly.pdbx_strand_id
1 'polypeptide(L)'
;MSAERAIRWKGTYHLNVVRRPDELSNKNTNQSLLILEYIDETWKTGPRILPQEPYERAIIHFWANYFVQHLLPSTAKLWKSTGEEQEKAQEEVLEKIRFVEEGIPEIQGNELGLLQILLVTTFGSHKAYEDVLGVKILVRENTPLLYLCVTSLNDLPAVKEICPPHDKLVSLLKIYWQIALESTTD
;
A
#
# COMPACT_ATOMS: atom_id res chain seq x y z
N MET A 1 -20.40 -5.16 34.04
CA MET A 1 -20.23 -6.57 34.45
C MET A 1 -20.90 -7.39 33.36
N SER A 2 -20.23 -8.14 32.47
CA SER A 2 -19.12 -9.10 32.67
C SER A 2 -19.53 -10.20 33.65
N ALA A 3 -19.51 -11.51 33.36
CA ALA A 3 -19.21 -12.25 32.12
C ALA A 3 -20.23 -13.43 32.01
N GLU A 4 -20.07 -14.59 31.36
CA GLU A 4 -18.94 -15.27 30.68
C GLU A 4 -19.49 -16.40 29.76
N ARG A 5 -18.72 -16.82 28.72
CA ARG A 5 -18.65 -18.23 28.28
C ARG A 5 -17.24 -18.56 27.76
N ALA A 6 -16.47 -19.25 28.58
CA ALA A 6 -15.14 -19.74 28.24
C ALA A 6 -15.19 -20.89 27.23
N ILE A 7 -14.36 -20.82 26.19
CA ILE A 7 -13.91 -22.00 25.44
C ILE A 7 -12.54 -22.40 25.97
N ARG A 8 -12.52 -23.49 26.75
CA ARG A 8 -11.31 -24.08 27.32
C ARG A 8 -10.58 -24.89 26.25
N TRP A 9 -9.44 -24.40 25.77
CA TRP A 9 -8.45 -25.24 25.08
C TRP A 9 -7.38 -25.70 26.08
N LYS A 10 -7.19 -27.03 26.21
CA LYS A 10 -6.04 -27.64 26.87
C LYS A 10 -5.19 -28.31 25.80
N GLY A 11 -4.00 -27.75 25.54
CA GLY A 11 -3.03 -28.30 24.60
C GLY A 11 -1.70 -27.57 24.75
N THR A 12 -0.80 -28.12 25.57
CA THR A 12 0.49 -27.50 25.91
C THR A 12 1.54 -27.71 24.83
N TYR A 13 1.80 -26.68 24.03
CA TYR A 13 3.11 -26.44 23.42
C TYR A 13 3.46 -24.94 23.57
N HIS A 14 4.66 -24.66 24.06
CA HIS A 14 5.06 -23.30 24.45
C HIS A 14 5.44 -22.43 23.24
N LEU A 15 4.46 -21.65 22.74
CA LEU A 15 4.72 -20.37 22.08
C LEU A 15 3.74 -19.32 22.61
N ASN A 16 4.10 -18.71 23.74
CA ASN A 16 3.37 -17.58 24.31
C ASN A 16 3.61 -16.32 23.47
N VAL A 17 2.80 -16.14 22.42
CA VAL A 17 2.63 -14.84 21.75
C VAL A 17 1.14 -14.50 21.67
N VAL A 18 0.44 -14.62 22.81
CA VAL A 18 -0.86 -13.97 23.02
C VAL A 18 -0.59 -12.48 23.20
N ARG A 19 -0.36 -11.76 22.09
CA ARG A 19 -0.29 -10.29 22.11
C ARG A 19 -1.65 -9.76 22.54
N ARG A 20 -1.65 -8.87 23.52
CA ARG A 20 -2.89 -8.41 24.16
C ARG A 20 -3.70 -7.49 23.23
N PRO A 21 -5.03 -7.35 23.41
CA PRO A 21 -5.87 -6.50 22.55
C PRO A 21 -5.42 -5.02 22.49
N ASP A 22 -4.80 -4.49 23.54
CA ASP A 22 -4.23 -3.14 23.61
C ASP A 22 -2.99 -2.97 22.71
N GLU A 23 -2.22 -4.04 22.49
CA GLU A 23 -1.09 -4.10 21.54
C GLU A 23 -1.55 -4.21 20.07
N LEU A 24 -2.86 -4.10 19.78
CA LEU A 24 -3.41 -4.02 18.42
C LEU A 24 -3.76 -2.59 17.95
N SER A 25 -3.69 -1.58 18.82
CA SER A 25 -4.10 -0.21 18.45
C SER A 25 -3.22 0.47 17.38
N ASN A 26 -1.97 0.00 17.19
CA ASN A 26 -1.04 0.47 16.16
C ASN A 26 -0.89 -0.52 14.98
N LYS A 27 -1.92 -1.32 14.67
CA LYS A 27 -1.78 -2.61 13.96
C LYS A 27 -2.79 -2.83 12.83
N ASN A 28 -3.31 -1.76 12.27
CA ASN A 28 -4.25 -1.81 11.14
C ASN A 28 -3.54 -1.77 9.77
N THR A 29 -2.35 -1.15 9.71
CA THR A 29 -1.58 -0.94 8.48
C THR A 29 -0.86 -2.19 7.94
N ASN A 30 -0.64 -3.21 8.77
CA ASN A 30 0.07 -4.44 8.37
C ASN A 30 -0.86 -5.61 8.01
N GLN A 31 -2.19 -5.43 8.06
CA GLN A 31 -3.13 -6.54 7.86
C GLN A 31 -3.18 -7.04 6.41
N SER A 32 -3.04 -6.14 5.43
CA SER A 32 -2.97 -6.50 4.01
C SER A 32 -1.69 -7.29 3.68
N LEU A 33 -0.53 -6.87 4.19
CA LEU A 33 0.73 -7.60 4.02
C LEU A 33 0.63 -9.02 4.61
N LEU A 34 0.07 -9.15 5.83
CA LEU A 34 -0.14 -10.45 6.46
C LEU A 34 -1.09 -11.37 5.66
N ILE A 35 -2.10 -10.80 4.99
CA ILE A 35 -2.99 -11.56 4.10
C ILE A 35 -2.23 -12.04 2.85
N LEU A 36 -1.37 -11.22 2.26
CA LEU A 36 -0.55 -11.60 1.11
C LEU A 36 0.51 -12.66 1.47
N GLU A 37 1.15 -12.54 2.64
CA GLU A 37 2.01 -13.59 3.22
C GLU A 37 1.22 -14.90 3.40
N TYR A 38 0.04 -14.86 4.04
CA TYR A 38 -0.81 -16.03 4.25
C TYR A 38 -1.26 -16.69 2.93
N ILE A 39 -1.51 -15.91 1.89
CA ILE A 39 -1.86 -16.42 0.56
C ILE A 39 -0.67 -17.18 -0.06
N ASP A 40 0.53 -16.61 -0.07
CA ASP A 40 1.73 -17.31 -0.59
C ASP A 40 2.07 -18.56 0.25
N GLU A 41 1.87 -18.49 1.57
CA GLU A 41 2.05 -19.62 2.48
C GLU A 41 1.04 -20.74 2.30
N THR A 42 -0.22 -20.42 2.00
CA THR A 42 -1.29 -21.42 1.86
C THR A 42 -1.32 -22.05 0.45
N TRP A 43 -1.27 -21.24 -0.61
CA TRP A 43 -1.38 -21.73 -1.98
C TRP A 43 0.01 -21.93 -2.59
N LYS A 44 0.62 -23.08 -2.29
CA LYS A 44 1.96 -23.43 -2.78
C LYS A 44 2.01 -23.81 -4.28
N THR A 45 0.88 -23.85 -4.98
CA THR A 45 0.77 -24.15 -6.42
C THR A 45 0.36 -22.91 -7.22
N GLY A 46 1.26 -22.36 -8.03
CA GLY A 46 1.01 -21.16 -8.84
C GLY A 46 2.20 -20.20 -8.84
N PRO A 47 2.04 -18.98 -9.39
CA PRO A 47 3.01 -17.90 -9.25
C PRO A 47 3.27 -17.55 -7.79
N ARG A 48 4.51 -17.15 -7.47
CA ARG A 48 4.91 -16.69 -6.13
C ARG A 48 4.70 -15.19 -6.00
N ILE A 49 4.22 -14.78 -4.83
CA ILE A 49 4.18 -13.37 -4.42
C ILE A 49 5.51 -12.99 -3.75
N LEU A 50 6.17 -13.94 -3.08
CA LEU A 50 7.41 -13.73 -2.33
C LEU A 50 8.57 -14.64 -2.79
N PRO A 51 9.81 -14.13 -2.80
CA PRO A 51 11.00 -14.94 -3.04
C PRO A 51 11.17 -16.07 -2.00
N GLN A 52 11.70 -17.20 -2.47
CA GLN A 52 12.01 -18.32 -1.59
C GLN A 52 13.26 -18.05 -0.76
N GLU A 53 14.28 -17.39 -1.32
CA GLU A 53 15.51 -17.11 -0.61
C GLU A 53 15.28 -16.11 0.55
N PRO A 54 15.72 -16.43 1.79
CA PRO A 54 15.43 -15.59 2.95
C PRO A 54 15.97 -14.16 2.84
N TYR A 55 17.10 -13.97 2.15
CA TYR A 55 17.71 -12.64 1.97
C TYR A 55 16.91 -11.77 1.01
N GLU A 56 16.53 -12.30 -0.15
CA GLU A 56 15.68 -11.62 -1.13
C GLU A 56 14.34 -11.24 -0.48
N ARG A 57 13.70 -12.21 0.21
CA ARG A 57 12.45 -11.98 0.94
C ARG A 57 12.57 -10.88 1.99
N ALA A 58 13.70 -10.78 2.70
CA ALA A 58 13.95 -9.71 3.65
C ALA A 58 14.07 -8.33 2.98
N ILE A 59 14.66 -8.24 1.79
CA ILE A 59 14.68 -6.99 0.99
C ILE A 59 13.26 -6.61 0.55
N ILE A 60 12.48 -7.56 0.05
CA ILE A 60 11.07 -7.34 -0.33
C ILE A 60 10.26 -6.83 0.87
N HIS A 61 10.44 -7.44 2.05
CA HIS A 61 9.75 -7.04 3.29
C HIS A 61 10.19 -5.66 3.79
N PHE A 62 11.47 -5.29 3.64
CA PHE A 62 11.95 -3.94 3.93
C PHE A 62 11.21 -2.88 3.10
N TRP A 63 11.10 -3.11 1.78
CA TRP A 63 10.38 -2.20 0.88
C TRP A 63 8.88 -2.18 1.17
N ALA A 64 8.25 -3.34 1.40
CA ALA A 64 6.85 -3.40 1.81
C ALA A 64 6.58 -2.60 3.11
N ASN A 65 7.48 -2.70 4.09
CA ASN A 65 7.41 -1.91 5.31
C ASN A 65 7.63 -0.41 5.05
N TYR A 66 8.56 -0.02 4.16
CA TYR A 66 8.77 1.38 3.77
C TYR A 66 7.50 2.00 3.18
N PHE A 67 6.79 1.28 2.30
CA PHE A 67 5.51 1.72 1.74
C PHE A 67 4.50 2.00 2.86
N VAL A 68 4.33 1.05 3.79
CA VAL A 68 3.34 1.12 4.86
C VAL A 68 3.68 2.17 5.93
N GLN A 69 4.96 2.34 6.29
CA GLN A 69 5.39 3.23 7.38
C GLN A 69 5.73 4.66 6.94
N HIS A 70 6.02 4.89 5.66
CA HIS A 70 6.49 6.19 5.18
C HIS A 70 5.68 6.73 4.00
N LEU A 71 5.49 5.95 2.93
CA LEU A 71 4.84 6.45 1.72
C LEU A 71 3.32 6.62 1.90
N LEU A 72 2.62 5.63 2.45
CA LEU A 72 1.18 5.70 2.67
C LEU A 72 0.80 6.80 3.68
N PRO A 73 1.50 7.00 4.83
CA PRO A 73 1.22 8.11 5.73
C PRO A 73 1.43 9.50 5.10
N SER A 74 2.51 9.73 4.36
CA SER A 74 2.73 11.04 3.69
C SER A 74 1.74 11.27 2.55
N THR A 75 1.31 10.21 1.86
CA THR A 75 0.19 10.28 0.91
C THR A 75 -1.10 10.67 1.64
N ALA A 76 -1.43 10.02 2.76
CA ALA A 76 -2.61 10.36 3.56
C ALA A 76 -2.58 11.80 4.11
N LYS A 77 -1.40 12.35 4.41
CA LYS A 77 -1.20 13.77 4.74
C LYS A 77 -1.53 14.67 3.54
N LEU A 78 -1.03 14.36 2.33
CA LEU A 78 -1.33 15.08 1.09
C LEU A 78 -2.84 15.08 0.75
N TRP A 79 -3.57 13.99 1.03
CA TRP A 79 -5.03 13.95 0.89
C TRP A 79 -5.79 14.80 1.92
N LYS A 80 -5.12 15.23 3.00
CA LYS A 80 -5.72 15.97 4.12
C LYS A 80 -5.28 17.44 4.19
N SER A 81 -4.50 17.93 3.23
CA SER A 81 -4.03 19.32 3.18
C SER A 81 -4.50 20.04 1.92
N THR A 82 -4.53 21.37 2.00
CA THR A 82 -4.85 22.30 0.91
C THR A 82 -3.90 23.49 0.94
N GLY A 83 -3.65 24.13 -0.22
CA GLY A 83 -2.76 25.30 -0.31
C GLY A 83 -1.30 24.97 0.02
N GLU A 84 -0.61 25.86 0.75
CA GLU A 84 0.82 25.74 1.05
C GLU A 84 1.21 24.41 1.75
N GLU A 85 0.34 23.88 2.62
CA GLU A 85 0.56 22.58 3.28
C GLU A 85 0.31 21.38 2.36
N GLN A 86 -0.41 21.59 1.23
CA GLN A 86 -0.54 20.58 0.17
C GLN A 86 0.72 20.54 -0.69
N GLU A 87 1.28 21.70 -1.04
CA GLU A 87 2.54 21.82 -1.79
C GLU A 87 3.69 21.14 -1.04
N LYS A 88 3.88 21.45 0.26
CA LYS A 88 4.88 20.78 1.11
C LYS A 88 4.66 19.27 1.24
N ALA A 89 3.41 18.83 1.36
CA ALA A 89 3.08 17.41 1.43
C ALA A 89 3.33 16.69 0.09
N GLN A 90 3.13 17.38 -1.03
CA GLN A 90 3.44 16.86 -2.37
C GLN A 90 4.95 16.71 -2.55
N GLU A 91 5.75 17.68 -2.15
CA GLU A 91 7.22 17.59 -2.16
C GLU A 91 7.72 16.40 -1.33
N GLU A 92 7.21 16.23 -0.11
CA GLU A 92 7.53 15.11 0.78
C GLU A 92 7.17 13.75 0.16
N VAL A 93 6.02 13.66 -0.52
CA VAL A 93 5.61 12.44 -1.26
C VAL A 93 6.55 12.20 -2.44
N LEU A 94 6.84 13.21 -3.25
CA LEU A 94 7.73 13.10 -4.41
C LEU A 94 9.16 12.69 -4.03
N GLU A 95 9.67 13.14 -2.88
CA GLU A 95 10.94 12.66 -2.32
C GLU A 95 10.92 11.15 -2.02
N LYS A 96 9.87 10.66 -1.36
CA LYS A 96 9.74 9.22 -1.05
C LYS A 96 9.57 8.38 -2.32
N ILE A 97 8.85 8.89 -3.31
CA ILE A 97 8.71 8.22 -4.62
C ILE A 97 10.07 8.13 -5.33
N ARG A 98 10.92 9.17 -5.29
CA ARG A 98 12.31 9.09 -5.83
C ARG A 98 13.16 8.07 -5.07
N PHE A 99 13.07 8.02 -3.74
CA PHE A 99 13.78 6.99 -2.97
C PHE A 99 13.34 5.56 -3.33
N VAL A 100 12.06 5.35 -3.63
CA VAL A 100 11.57 4.06 -4.15
C VAL A 100 12.16 3.79 -5.53
N GLU A 101 12.08 4.74 -6.48
CA GLU A 101 12.62 4.64 -7.84
C GLU A 101 14.10 4.21 -7.85
N GLU A 102 14.91 4.78 -6.97
CA GLU A 102 16.36 4.58 -6.91
C GLU A 102 16.78 3.27 -6.22
N GLY A 103 16.02 2.80 -5.22
CA GLY A 103 16.46 1.75 -4.30
C GLY A 103 15.81 0.38 -4.45
N ILE A 104 14.63 0.29 -5.07
CA ILE A 104 13.84 -0.94 -5.10
C ILE A 104 14.37 -1.93 -6.18
N PRO A 105 14.57 -3.22 -5.86
CA PRO A 105 15.34 -4.12 -6.73
C PRO A 105 14.62 -4.57 -8.02
N GLU A 106 13.30 -4.41 -8.12
CA GLU A 106 12.47 -5.14 -9.10
C GLU A 106 11.45 -4.29 -9.88
N ILE A 107 11.63 -2.96 -10.00
CA ILE A 107 10.73 -2.13 -10.82
C ILE A 107 10.59 -2.66 -12.27
N GLN A 108 11.64 -3.25 -12.83
CA GLN A 108 11.65 -3.74 -14.22
C GLN A 108 11.12 -5.19 -14.38
N GLY A 109 10.64 -5.81 -13.30
CA GLY A 109 10.04 -7.16 -13.33
C GLY A 109 8.60 -7.14 -13.83
N ASN A 110 8.29 -7.99 -14.82
CA ASN A 110 6.92 -8.19 -15.33
C ASN A 110 6.12 -9.27 -14.56
N GLU A 111 6.73 -9.94 -13.58
CA GLU A 111 6.04 -10.91 -12.73
C GLU A 111 5.38 -10.20 -11.53
N LEU A 112 4.17 -10.64 -11.15
CA LEU A 112 3.39 -10.05 -10.05
C LEU A 112 3.90 -10.55 -8.68
N GLY A 113 5.02 -10.00 -8.22
CA GLY A 113 5.49 -10.12 -6.85
C GLY A 113 4.81 -9.13 -5.89
N LEU A 114 5.14 -9.23 -4.59
CA LEU A 114 4.59 -8.35 -3.54
C LEU A 114 4.84 -6.87 -3.85
N LEU A 115 6.01 -6.54 -4.40
CA LEU A 115 6.34 -5.15 -4.73
C LEU A 115 5.45 -4.64 -5.86
N GLN A 116 5.28 -5.39 -6.94
CA GLN A 116 4.43 -4.98 -8.07
C GLN A 116 2.96 -4.82 -7.63
N ILE A 117 2.47 -5.68 -6.73
CA ILE A 117 1.16 -5.51 -6.08
C ILE A 117 1.09 -4.19 -5.29
N LEU A 118 2.11 -3.85 -4.50
CA LEU A 118 2.17 -2.57 -3.78
C LEU A 118 2.28 -1.37 -4.72
N LEU A 119 3.06 -1.47 -5.81
CA LEU A 119 3.20 -0.41 -6.81
C LEU A 119 1.88 -0.13 -7.52
N VAL A 120 1.17 -1.17 -8.00
CA VAL A 120 -0.09 -0.98 -8.73
C VAL A 120 -1.23 -0.54 -7.80
N THR A 121 -1.28 -1.03 -6.56
CA THR A 121 -2.29 -0.57 -5.58
C THR A 121 -2.04 0.87 -5.10
N THR A 122 -0.78 1.29 -4.99
CA THR A 122 -0.41 2.66 -4.56
C THR A 122 -0.47 3.68 -5.69
N PHE A 123 -0.06 3.31 -6.90
CA PHE A 123 0.14 4.25 -8.02
C PHE A 123 -0.70 3.96 -9.26
N GLY A 124 -1.36 2.79 -9.38
CA GLY A 124 -2.13 2.44 -10.58
C GLY A 124 -3.20 3.48 -10.92
N SER A 125 -3.80 4.07 -9.89
CA SER A 125 -4.82 5.13 -10.01
C SER A 125 -4.28 6.57 -9.97
N HIS A 126 -2.96 6.79 -10.13
CA HIS A 126 -2.32 8.11 -9.98
C HIS A 126 -3.05 9.24 -10.73
N LYS A 127 -3.46 9.02 -11.99
CA LYS A 127 -4.18 10.04 -12.78
C LYS A 127 -5.46 10.53 -12.10
N ALA A 128 -6.21 9.63 -11.48
CA ALA A 128 -7.43 10.00 -10.77
C ALA A 128 -7.12 10.74 -9.46
N TYR A 129 -5.98 10.47 -8.82
CA TYR A 129 -5.52 11.23 -7.65
C TYR A 129 -5.09 12.65 -8.07
N GLU A 130 -4.35 12.78 -9.17
CA GLU A 130 -3.92 14.06 -9.74
C GLU A 130 -5.12 14.93 -10.14
N ASP A 131 -6.14 14.37 -10.80
CA ASP A 131 -7.36 15.08 -11.21
C ASP A 131 -8.24 15.54 -10.03
N VAL A 132 -8.14 14.88 -8.88
CA VAL A 132 -8.91 15.22 -7.66
C VAL A 132 -8.18 16.27 -6.83
N LEU A 133 -6.88 16.09 -6.63
CA LEU A 133 -6.06 16.93 -5.75
C LEU A 133 -5.46 18.15 -6.47
N GLY A 134 -5.43 18.18 -7.80
CA GLY A 134 -4.84 19.26 -8.61
C GLY A 134 -3.30 19.22 -8.67
N VAL A 135 -2.68 18.13 -8.22
CA VAL A 135 -1.22 17.97 -8.09
C VAL A 135 -0.65 16.98 -9.11
N LYS A 136 0.67 16.81 -9.16
CA LYS A 136 1.36 15.73 -9.90
C LYS A 136 2.13 14.81 -8.96
N ILE A 137 1.88 13.51 -9.08
CA ILE A 137 2.39 12.47 -8.18
C ILE A 137 3.32 11.52 -8.94
N LEU A 138 2.97 11.10 -10.17
CA LEU A 138 3.78 10.15 -10.94
C LEU A 138 4.20 10.77 -12.28
N VAL A 139 5.31 11.48 -12.25
CA VAL A 139 5.87 12.23 -13.39
C VAL A 139 6.94 11.38 -14.07
N ARG A 140 6.73 11.02 -15.35
CA ARG A 140 7.61 10.13 -16.11
C ARG A 140 9.05 10.64 -16.21
N GLU A 141 9.22 11.95 -16.30
CA GLU A 141 10.51 12.63 -16.42
C GLU A 141 11.34 12.51 -15.13
N ASN A 142 10.68 12.36 -13.98
CA ASN A 142 11.31 12.30 -12.66
C ASN A 142 11.47 10.86 -12.15
N THR A 143 10.53 9.96 -12.48
CA THR A 143 10.54 8.55 -12.06
C THR A 143 10.19 7.64 -13.24
N PRO A 144 11.07 7.55 -14.26
CA PRO A 144 10.78 6.87 -15.53
C PRO A 144 10.56 5.37 -15.38
N LEU A 145 11.26 4.70 -14.47
CA LEU A 145 11.17 3.26 -14.29
C LEU A 145 9.86 2.88 -13.59
N LEU A 146 9.52 3.54 -12.47
CA LEU A 146 8.26 3.37 -11.76
C LEU A 146 7.07 3.73 -12.65
N TYR A 147 7.16 4.81 -13.43
CA TYR A 147 6.13 5.16 -14.41
C TYR A 147 5.90 4.01 -15.40
N LEU A 148 6.97 3.48 -16.01
CA LEU A 148 6.89 2.36 -16.95
C LEU A 148 6.31 1.10 -16.31
N CYS A 149 6.76 0.75 -15.10
CA CYS A 149 6.26 -0.37 -14.32
C CYS A 149 4.75 -0.23 -14.04
N VAL A 150 4.33 0.88 -13.45
CA VAL A 150 2.92 1.14 -13.11
C VAL A 150 2.04 1.14 -14.35
N THR A 151 2.50 1.70 -15.48
CA THR A 151 1.74 1.59 -16.74
C THR A 151 1.63 0.16 -17.26
N SER A 152 2.71 -0.62 -17.18
CA SER A 152 2.72 -2.03 -17.60
C SER A 152 1.81 -2.90 -16.72
N LEU A 153 1.82 -2.67 -15.40
CA LEU A 153 0.96 -3.35 -14.43
C LEU A 153 -0.52 -3.00 -14.64
N ASN A 154 -0.83 -1.72 -14.87
CA ASN A 154 -2.17 -1.28 -15.26
C ASN A 154 -2.66 -1.89 -16.57
N ASP A 155 -1.76 -2.32 -17.45
CA ASP A 155 -2.13 -2.96 -18.71
C ASP A 155 -2.51 -4.45 -18.58
N LEU A 156 -2.19 -5.09 -17.44
CA LEU A 156 -2.51 -6.49 -17.17
C LEU A 156 -4.04 -6.73 -17.08
N PRO A 157 -4.56 -7.84 -17.65
CA PRO A 157 -6.00 -8.14 -17.63
C PRO A 157 -6.60 -8.17 -16.21
N ALA A 158 -5.89 -8.79 -15.25
CA ALA A 158 -6.34 -8.90 -13.87
C ALA A 158 -6.48 -7.53 -13.16
N VAL A 159 -5.66 -6.54 -13.53
CA VAL A 159 -5.74 -5.18 -12.99
C VAL A 159 -6.88 -4.41 -13.67
N LYS A 160 -7.04 -4.55 -14.99
CA LYS A 160 -8.14 -3.94 -15.74
C LYS A 160 -9.53 -4.43 -15.32
N GLU A 161 -9.65 -5.68 -14.87
CA GLU A 161 -10.91 -6.25 -14.39
C GLU A 161 -11.35 -5.66 -13.03
N ILE A 162 -10.40 -5.33 -12.15
CA ILE A 162 -10.69 -4.77 -10.81
C ILE A 162 -10.76 -3.23 -10.78
N CYS A 163 -10.12 -2.54 -11.72
CA CYS A 163 -10.07 -1.07 -11.74
C CYS A 163 -11.39 -0.45 -12.26
N PRO A 164 -12.06 0.43 -11.47
CA PRO A 164 -13.20 1.18 -11.98
C PRO A 164 -12.81 2.12 -13.13
N PRO A 165 -13.73 2.44 -14.05
CA PRO A 165 -13.53 3.51 -15.04
C PRO A 165 -13.12 4.83 -14.39
N HIS A 166 -12.17 5.53 -15.01
CA HIS A 166 -11.52 6.74 -14.49
C HIS A 166 -12.50 7.76 -13.90
N ASP A 167 -13.54 8.15 -14.65
CA ASP A 167 -14.52 9.16 -14.20
C ASP A 167 -15.30 8.72 -12.94
N LYS A 168 -15.59 7.41 -12.82
CA LYS A 168 -16.25 6.85 -11.64
C LYS A 168 -15.30 6.88 -10.44
N LEU A 169 -14.02 6.55 -10.66
CA LEU A 169 -13.00 6.59 -9.62
C LEU A 169 -12.76 8.03 -9.13
N VAL A 170 -12.59 9.00 -10.04
CA VAL A 170 -12.51 10.44 -9.70
C VAL A 170 -13.74 10.89 -8.90
N SER A 171 -14.94 10.45 -9.28
CA SER A 171 -16.18 10.80 -8.56
C SER A 171 -16.21 10.24 -7.13
N LEU A 172 -15.80 8.98 -6.94
CA LEU A 172 -15.68 8.36 -5.60
C LEU A 172 -14.62 9.05 -4.76
N LEU A 173 -13.45 9.32 -5.34
CA LEU A 173 -12.33 9.97 -4.65
C LEU A 173 -12.64 11.40 -4.21
N LYS A 174 -13.45 12.17 -4.96
CA LYS A 174 -13.93 13.48 -4.52
C LYS A 174 -14.75 13.40 -3.24
N ILE A 175 -15.61 12.38 -3.11
CA ILE A 175 -16.40 12.14 -1.89
C ILE A 175 -15.47 11.79 -0.72
N TYR A 176 -14.50 10.89 -0.93
CA TYR A 176 -13.51 10.54 0.08
C TYR A 176 -12.65 11.75 0.50
N TRP A 177 -12.26 12.61 -0.44
CA TRP A 177 -11.48 13.82 -0.16
C TRP A 177 -12.26 14.83 0.68
N GLN A 178 -13.54 15.07 0.38
CA GLN A 178 -14.41 15.93 1.18
C GLN A 178 -14.52 15.42 2.62
N ILE A 179 -14.80 14.13 2.82
CA ILE A 179 -14.85 13.48 4.15
C ILE A 179 -13.49 13.58 4.86
N ALA A 180 -12.38 13.43 4.12
CA ALA A 180 -11.04 13.52 4.69
C ALA A 180 -10.72 14.92 5.22
N LEU A 181 -11.12 15.97 4.50
CA LEU A 181 -10.98 17.37 4.94
C LEU A 181 -11.87 17.68 6.14
N GLU A 182 -13.14 17.27 6.12
CA GLU A 182 -14.07 17.44 7.26
C GLU A 182 -13.53 16.77 8.55
N SER A 183 -12.83 15.63 8.42
CA SER A 183 -12.18 14.93 9.55
C SER A 183 -10.94 15.62 10.12
N THR A 184 -10.57 16.81 9.63
CA THR A 184 -9.42 17.61 10.13
C THR A 184 -9.82 18.89 10.85
N THR A 185 -11.12 19.17 10.96
CA THR A 185 -11.67 20.38 11.59
C THR A 185 -12.17 20.19 13.04
N ASP A 186 -11.95 19.01 13.63
CA ASP A 186 -12.21 18.67 15.05
C ASP A 186 -10.88 18.48 15.83
#